data_AF-A0A950JN05-F1
#
_entry.id   AF-A0A950JN05-F1
#
_cell.length_a   1.000
_cell.length_b   1.000
_cell.length_c   1.000
_cell.angle_alpha   90.00
_cell.angle_beta   90.00
_cell.angle_gamma   90.00
#
_symmetry.space_group_name_H-M   'P 1'
#
loop_
_entity.id
_entity.type
_entity.pdbx_description
1 polymer ?
#
loop_
_entity_poly.entity_id
_entity_poly.type
_entity_poly.pdbx_seq_one_letter_code
_entity_poly.pdbx_strand_id
1 'polypeptide(L)' 'MADDKDLPRYQVYALRYATRDGRRQENFIGGDPHDGPMPMDYFCWLAISGERRFV' A
#
# COMPACT_ATOMS: atom_id res chain seq x y z
N MET A 1 -20.79 -19.55 10.68
CA MET A 1 -20.25 -18.33 10.06
C MET A 1 -20.32 -17.25 11.11
N ALA A 2 -19.21 -16.58 11.42
CA ALA A 2 -19.24 -15.45 12.35
C ALA A 2 -20.06 -14.32 11.71
N ASP A 3 -20.90 -13.66 12.50
CA ASP A 3 -21.70 -12.54 12.02
C ASP A 3 -20.77 -11.33 11.83
N ASP A 4 -21.03 -10.48 10.83
CA ASP A 4 -20.14 -9.35 10.48
C ASP A 4 -19.94 -8.38 11.67
N LYS A 5 -20.90 -8.35 12.59
CA LYS A 5 -20.86 -7.55 13.83
C LYS A 5 -19.86 -8.07 14.86
N ASP A 6 -19.48 -9.35 14.79
CA ASP A 6 -18.53 -9.97 15.72
C ASP A 6 -17.07 -9.81 15.26
N LEU A 7 -16.86 -9.24 14.07
CA LEU A 7 -15.51 -8.97 13.56
C LEU A 7 -14.95 -7.67 14.16
N PRO A 8 -13.66 -7.65 14.54
CA PRO A 8 -13.02 -6.45 15.07
C PRO A 8 -12.97 -5.34 14.03
N ARG A 9 -13.36 -4.12 14.44
CA ARG A 9 -13.32 -2.93 13.60
C ARG A 9 -11.94 -2.26 13.66
N TYR A 10 -11.39 -1.97 12.50
CA TYR A 10 -10.14 -1.25 12.34
C TYR A 10 -10.34 0.04 11.57
N GLN A 11 -9.64 1.08 11.99
CA GLN A 11 -9.38 2.24 11.17
C GLN A 11 -8.05 2.03 10.45
N VAL A 12 -8.07 2.18 9.13
CA VAL A 12 -6.92 1.89 8.26
C VAL A 12 -6.41 3.19 7.65
N TYR A 13 -5.11 3.40 7.75
CA TYR A 13 -4.41 4.56 7.20
C TYR A 13 -3.37 4.11 6.19
N ALA A 14 -3.30 4.83 5.07
CA ALA A 14 -2.20 4.74 4.12
C ALA A 14 -1.33 6.00 4.26
N LEU A 15 -0.16 5.85 4.87
CA LEU A 15 0.78 6.94 5.07
C LEU A 15 1.80 6.94 3.93
N ARG A 16 1.77 7.96 3.07
CA ARG A 16 2.79 8.09 2.02
C ARG A 16 4.13 8.40 2.68
N TYR A 17 5.05 7.46 2.60
CA TYR A 17 6.36 7.53 3.22
C TYR A 17 7.38 8.19 2.30
N ALA A 18 7.40 7.80 1.03
CA ALA A 18 8.36 8.30 0.05
C ALA A 18 7.76 8.31 -1.35
N THR A 19 8.37 9.14 -2.21
CA THR A 19 8.16 9.14 -3.66
C THR A 19 9.52 8.95 -4.31
N ARG A 20 9.59 8.12 -5.35
CA ARG A 20 10.79 7.87 -6.14
C ARG A 20 10.51 8.17 -7.60
N ASP A 21 11.39 8.93 -8.24
CA ASP A 21 11.43 8.99 -9.69
C ASP A 21 11.84 7.61 -10.25
N GLY A 22 11.04 7.06 -11.15
CA GLY A 22 11.26 5.73 -11.72
C GLY A 22 11.03 5.72 -13.22
N ARG A 23 11.57 4.70 -13.89
CA ARG A 23 11.22 4.38 -15.28
C ARG A 23 10.32 3.16 -15.32
N ARG A 24 9.42 3.12 -16.30
CA ARG A 24 8.46 2.03 -16.45
C ARG A 24 9.13 0.66 -16.53
N GLN A 25 10.25 0.54 -17.24
CA GLN A 25 11.01 -0.72 -17.36
C GLN A 25 11.51 -1.29 -16.01
N GLU A 26 11.64 -0.47 -14.97
CA GLU A 26 12.11 -0.90 -13.64
C GLU A 26 10.98 -1.49 -12.79
N ASN A 27 9.73 -1.21 -13.15
CA ASN A 27 8.55 -1.62 -12.37
C ASN A 27 7.95 -2.95 -12.87
N PHE A 28 8.34 -3.44 -14.05
CA PHE A 28 7.81 -4.66 -14.65
C PHE A 28 8.93 -5.69 -14.88
N ILE A 29 8.72 -6.92 -14.42
CA ILE A 29 9.64 -8.03 -14.68
C ILE A 29 9.61 -8.34 -16.18
N GLY A 30 10.77 -8.27 -16.83
CA GLY A 30 10.89 -8.40 -18.30
C GLY A 30 10.77 -7.06 -19.06
N GLY A 31 10.51 -5.96 -18.36
CA GLY A 31 10.37 -4.63 -18.94
C GLY A 31 9.02 -4.40 -19.63
N ASP A 32 8.81 -3.15 -20.04
CA ASP A 32 7.64 -2.72 -20.81
C ASP A 32 8.15 -2.07 -22.12
N PRO A 33 7.66 -2.46 -23.31
CA PRO A 33 8.08 -1.87 -24.59
C PRO A 33 7.81 -0.37 -24.71
N HIS A 34 6.87 0.14 -23.94
CA HIS A 34 6.56 1.56 -23.81
C HIS A 34 7.35 2.13 -22.64
N ASP A 35 8.63 2.44 -22.88
CA ASP A 35 9.48 3.06 -21.86
C ASP A 35 9.15 4.54 -21.66
N GLY A 36 9.24 5.01 -20.42
CA GLY A 36 8.92 6.39 -20.05
C GLY A 36 8.94 6.60 -18.53
N PRO A 37 8.83 7.87 -18.06
CA PRO A 37 8.77 8.19 -16.65
C PRO A 37 7.56 7.52 -15.98
N MET A 38 7.80 6.84 -14.86
CA MET A 38 6.77 6.24 -14.02
C MET A 38 7.19 6.36 -12.54
N PRO A 39 7.00 7.54 -11.93
CA PRO A 39 7.24 7.75 -10.50
C PRO A 39 6.40 6.80 -9.65
N MET A 40 6.93 6.40 -8.50
CA MET A 40 6.27 5.45 -7.59
C MET A 40 6.25 5.98 -6.16
N ASP A 41 5.08 5.89 -5.54
CA ASP A 41 4.87 6.22 -4.13
C ASP A 41 4.94 4.95 -3.28
N TYR A 42 5.63 5.03 -2.15
CA TYR A 42 5.73 3.96 -1.16
C TYR A 42 4.92 4.34 0.08
N PHE A 43 4.12 3.41 0.56
CA PHE A 43 3.21 3.63 1.69
C PHE A 43 3.52 2.68 2.84
N CYS A 44 3.43 3.20 4.06
CA CYS A 44 3.27 2.38 5.26
C CYS A 44 1.78 2.29 5.57
N TRP A 45 1.30 1.07 5.79
CA TRP A 45 -0.10 0.80 6.13
C TRP A 45 -0.24 0.59 7.63
N LEU A 46 -1.17 1.30 8.24
CA LEU A 46 -1.43 1.21 9.67
C LEU A 46 -2.88 0.81 9.89
N ALA A 47 -3.10 -0.29 10.62
CA ALA A 47 -4.42 -0.71 11.07
C ALA A 47 -4.50 -0.58 12.60
N ILE A 48 -5.44 0.25 13.07
CA ILE A 48 -5.66 0.48 14.50
C ILE A 48 -7.08 0.14 14.91
N SER A 49 -7.22 -0.50 16.05
CA SER A 49 -8.48 -0.63 16.80
C SER A 49 -8.27 -0.10 18.22
N GLY A 50 -9.34 0.04 18.99
CA GLY A 50 -9.24 0.47 20.40
C GLY A 50 -8.36 -0.45 21.27
N GLU A 51 -8.11 -1.68 20.82
CA GLU A 51 -7.42 -2.72 21.59
C GLU A 51 -6.10 -3.19 20.95
N ARG A 52 -5.86 -2.91 19.66
CA ARG A 52 -4.70 -3.44 18.89
C ARG A 52 -4.18 -2.45 17.86
N ARG A 53 -2.86 -2.43 17.64
CA ARG A 53 -2.18 -1.59 16.63
C ARG A 53 -1.13 -2.44 15.91
N PHE A 54 -1.14 -2.43 14.57
CA PHE A 54 -0.19 -3.16 13.72
C PHE A 54 0.52 -2.20 12.76
N VAL A 55 1.82 -2.38 12.51
CA VAL A 55 2.65 -1.63 11.55
C VAL A 55 3.18 -2.57 10.50
#